data_AF-A0A7X8LYA8-F1
#
_entry.id   AF-A0A7X8LYA8-F1
#
_cell.length_a   1.000
_cell.length_b   1.000
_cell.length_c   1.000
_cell.angle_alpha   90.00
_cell.angle_beta   90.00
_cell.angle_gamma   90.00
#
_symmetry.space_group_name_H-M   'P 1'
#
loop_
_entity.id
_entity.type
_entity.pdbx_description
1 polymer ?
#
loop_
_entity_poly.entity_id
_entity_poly.type
_entity_poly.pdbx_seq_one_letter_code
_entity_poly.pdbx_strand_id
1 'polypeptide(L)'
;MNCIFCGMDGPFNTIEHIIPESLGNTDDVLNAGVCDKCQRYFGKEIENYVLSNSPFAFWRVIYGIKNKKGKTPFYNISQSPKGKIPDYHYFSDSGLTIYPTNFLSEDIVEVEIQNRNLLKKVL
;
A
#
# COMPACT_ATOMS: atom_id res chain seq x y z
N MET A 1 -7.18 -25.90 -12.44
CA MET A 1 -6.46 -24.65 -12.13
C MET A 1 -6.94 -24.23 -10.78
N ASN A 2 -6.02 -24.08 -9.83
CA ASN A 2 -6.35 -24.15 -8.41
C ASN A 2 -5.93 -22.84 -7.77
N CYS A 3 -6.78 -22.31 -6.90
CA CYS A 3 -6.49 -21.08 -6.18
C CYS A 3 -5.29 -21.29 -5.24
N ILE A 4 -4.25 -20.46 -5.37
CA ILE A 4 -3.04 -20.55 -4.54
C ILE A 4 -3.30 -20.30 -3.04
N PHE A 5 -4.42 -19.67 -2.70
CA PHE A 5 -4.78 -19.34 -1.32
C PHE A 5 -5.72 -20.34 -0.66
N CYS A 6 -6.71 -20.87 -1.39
CA CYS A 6 -7.75 -21.75 -0.82
C CYS A 6 -7.87 -23.12 -1.48
N GLY A 7 -7.08 -23.39 -2.53
CA GLY A 7 -7.06 -24.69 -3.22
C GLY A 7 -8.28 -24.99 -4.09
N MET A 8 -9.29 -24.11 -4.13
CA MET A 8 -10.50 -24.28 -4.95
C MET A 8 -10.15 -24.42 -6.44
N ASP A 9 -10.82 -25.35 -7.12
CA ASP A 9 -10.72 -25.53 -8.57
C ASP A 9 -11.55 -24.49 -9.34
N GLY A 10 -11.02 -24.07 -10.50
CA GLY A 10 -11.66 -23.11 -11.41
C GLY A 10 -12.85 -23.67 -12.20
N PRO A 11 -13.42 -22.88 -13.14
CA PRO A 11 -12.87 -21.64 -13.70
C PRO A 11 -13.04 -20.41 -12.80
N PHE A 12 -12.08 -19.48 -12.86
CA PHE A 12 -12.15 -18.16 -12.23
C PHE A 12 -12.43 -17.12 -13.31
N ASN A 13 -13.23 -16.10 -13.00
CA ASN A 13 -13.72 -15.14 -14.00
C ASN A 13 -13.09 -13.75 -13.85
N THR A 14 -12.23 -13.58 -12.85
CA THR A 14 -11.64 -12.30 -12.50
C THR A 14 -10.15 -12.27 -12.82
N ILE A 15 -9.69 -11.12 -13.31
CA ILE A 15 -8.27 -10.85 -13.51
C ILE A 15 -7.77 -10.23 -12.21
N GLU A 16 -6.72 -10.82 -11.65
CA GLU A 16 -6.04 -10.30 -10.46
C GLU A 16 -4.70 -9.70 -10.85
N HIS A 17 -4.31 -8.61 -10.18
CA HIS A 17 -2.99 -8.01 -10.36
C HIS A 17 -2.07 -8.44 -9.23
N ILE A 18 -0.79 -8.69 -9.52
CA ILE A 18 0.20 -9.08 -8.49
C ILE A 18 0.33 -7.96 -7.45
N ILE A 19 0.37 -6.72 -7.93
CA ILE A 19 0.24 -5.50 -7.13
C ILE A 19 -1.08 -4.83 -7.54
N PRO A 20 -1.93 -4.37 -6.61
CA PRO A 20 -3.18 -3.72 -6.95
C PRO A 20 -3.01 -2.53 -7.90
N GLU A 21 -3.92 -2.35 -8.86
CA GLU A 21 -3.96 -1.18 -9.76
C GLU A 21 -3.97 0.14 -8.97
N SER A 22 -4.60 0.13 -7.79
CA SER A 22 -4.64 1.30 -6.92
C SER A 22 -3.28 1.68 -6.33
N LEU A 23 -2.27 0.82 -6.40
CA LEU A 23 -0.87 1.12 -6.08
C LEU A 23 -0.02 1.47 -7.31
N GLY A 24 -0.64 1.56 -8.50
CA GLY A 24 0.00 2.01 -9.74
C GLY A 24 0.41 0.90 -10.70
N ASN A 25 0.11 -0.38 -10.40
CA ASN A 25 0.41 -1.48 -11.30
C ASN A 25 -0.74 -1.74 -12.29
N THR A 26 -0.55 -1.37 -13.55
CA THR A 26 -1.56 -1.56 -14.62
C THR A 26 -1.28 -2.76 -15.51
N ASP A 27 -0.10 -3.37 -15.40
CA ASP A 27 0.42 -4.26 -16.43
C ASP A 27 0.69 -5.68 -15.89
N ASP A 28 1.12 -5.80 -14.63
CA ASP A 28 1.49 -7.09 -14.04
C ASP A 28 0.27 -7.82 -13.48
N VAL A 29 -0.29 -8.69 -14.33
CA VAL A 29 -1.43 -9.56 -13.99
C VAL A 29 -0.97 -10.93 -13.51
N LEU A 30 -1.63 -11.43 -12.47
CA LEU A 30 -1.51 -12.80 -11.99
C LEU A 30 -2.52 -13.67 -12.73
N ASN A 31 -2.05 -14.37 -13.77
CA ASN A 31 -2.90 -15.22 -14.59
C ASN A 31 -3.51 -16.37 -13.78
N ALA A 32 -4.79 -16.20 -13.42
CA ALA A 32 -5.68 -17.22 -12.90
C ALA A 32 -5.14 -18.07 -11.72
N GLY A 33 -4.36 -17.43 -10.84
CA GLY A 33 -3.88 -18.02 -9.60
C GLY A 33 -4.83 -17.84 -8.41
N VAL A 34 -5.85 -16.99 -8.53
CA VAL A 34 -6.71 -16.59 -7.41
C VAL A 34 -8.17 -16.71 -7.80
N CYS A 35 -8.98 -17.37 -6.96
CA CYS A 35 -10.42 -17.46 -7.20
C CYS A 35 -11.16 -16.18 -6.83
N ASP A 36 -12.32 -15.95 -7.44
CA ASP A 36 -13.18 -14.78 -7.24
C ASP A 36 -13.49 -14.51 -5.75
N LYS A 37 -13.61 -15.56 -4.93
CA LYS A 37 -13.84 -15.45 -3.48
C LYS A 37 -12.65 -14.86 -2.75
N CYS A 38 -11.44 -15.36 -3.01
CA CYS A 38 -10.22 -14.87 -2.39
C CYS A 38 -9.90 -13.45 -2.86
N GLN A 39 -10.02 -13.18 -4.15
CA GLN A 39 -9.83 -11.85 -4.71
C GLN A 39 -10.76 -10.82 -4.06
N ARG A 40 -12.06 -11.13 -3.92
CA ARG A 40 -13.01 -10.24 -3.24
C ARG A 40 -12.64 -10.00 -1.78
N TYR A 41 -12.11 -11.01 -1.09
CA TYR A 41 -11.65 -10.86 0.29
C TYR A 41 -10.44 -9.92 0.38
N PHE A 42 -9.43 -10.11 -0.47
CA PHE A 42 -8.24 -9.25 -0.50
C PHE A 42 -8.61 -7.80 -0.81
N GLY A 43 -9.40 -7.56 -1.86
CA GLY A 43 -9.86 -6.22 -2.21
C GLY A 43 -10.63 -5.51 -1.07
N LYS A 44 -11.50 -6.24 -0.37
CA LYS A 44 -12.36 -5.67 0.67
C LYS A 44 -11.67 -5.48 2.02
N GLU A 45 -10.96 -6.50 2.49
CA GLU A 45 -10.46 -6.56 3.87
C GLU A 45 -8.99 -6.13 3.99
N ILE A 46 -8.18 -6.30 2.94
CA ILE A 46 -6.74 -6.05 3.00
C ILE A 46 -6.38 -4.80 2.20
N GLU A 47 -6.65 -4.80 0.89
CA GLU A 47 -6.28 -3.67 0.02
C GLU A 47 -6.95 -2.39 0.48
N ASN A 48 -8.25 -2.42 0.76
CA ASN A 48 -8.97 -1.23 1.22
C ASN A 48 -8.34 -0.64 2.49
N TYR A 49 -7.90 -1.49 3.43
CA TYR A 49 -7.19 -1.03 4.63
C TYR A 49 -5.82 -0.44 4.27
N VAL A 50 -5.00 -1.15 3.51
CA VAL A 50 -3.66 -0.67 3.07
C VAL A 50 -3.77 0.68 2.35
N LEU A 51 -4.73 0.81 1.44
CA LEU A 51 -4.92 2.00 0.61
C LEU A 51 -5.48 3.21 1.39
N SER A 52 -5.97 3.03 2.61
CA SER A 52 -6.62 4.09 3.41
C SER A 52 -5.95 4.39 4.74
N ASN A 53 -5.30 3.41 5.36
CA ASN A 53 -4.81 3.46 6.75
C ASN A 53 -3.31 3.19 6.89
N SER A 54 -2.56 3.04 5.80
CA SER A 54 -1.11 2.78 5.85
C SER A 54 -0.30 3.89 5.16
N PRO A 55 1.04 3.92 5.32
CA PRO A 55 1.91 4.86 4.60
C PRO A 55 1.75 4.82 3.08
N PHE A 56 1.27 3.71 2.50
CA PHE A 56 0.96 3.64 1.07
C PHE A 56 -0.09 4.68 0.65
N ALA A 57 -1.06 4.98 1.49
CA ALA A 57 -2.06 6.01 1.20
C ALA A 57 -1.43 7.41 1.08
N PHE A 58 -0.45 7.72 1.94
CA PHE A 58 0.34 8.94 1.85
C PHE A 58 1.14 9.00 0.54
N TRP A 59 1.89 7.94 0.21
CA TRP A 59 2.67 7.90 -1.03
C TRP A 59 1.79 7.99 -2.29
N ARG A 60 0.61 7.38 -2.29
CA ARG A 60 -0.35 7.52 -3.39
C ARG A 60 -0.75 8.97 -3.62
N VAL A 61 -0.93 9.76 -2.56
CA VAL A 61 -1.22 11.20 -2.68
C VAL A 61 -0.05 11.94 -3.32
N ILE A 62 1.17 11.72 -2.83
CA ILE A 62 2.39 12.34 -3.37
C ILE A 62 2.57 12.04 -4.87
N TYR A 63 2.37 10.78 -5.27
CA TYR A 63 2.52 10.35 -6.67
C TYR A 63 1.25 10.54 -7.52
N GLY A 64 0.15 11.06 -6.94
CA GLY A 64 -1.11 11.27 -7.66
C GLY A 64 -1.76 9.99 -8.21
N ILE A 65 -1.50 8.83 -7.59
CA ILE A 65 -1.98 7.53 -8.08
C ILE A 65 -3.48 7.41 -7.84
N LYS A 66 -4.25 7.48 -8.94
CA LYS A 66 -5.71 7.35 -8.93
C LYS A 66 -6.12 5.90 -8.65
N ASN A 67 -7.32 5.71 -8.13
CA ASN A 67 -7.90 4.37 -8.06
C ASN A 67 -8.37 3.91 -9.45
N LYS A 68 -8.79 2.64 -9.55
CA LYS A 68 -9.35 2.04 -10.78
C LYS A 68 -10.53 2.82 -11.39
N LYS A 69 -11.25 3.63 -10.59
CA LYS A 69 -12.35 4.50 -11.05
C LYS A 69 -11.91 5.92 -11.41
N GLY A 70 -10.60 6.19 -11.44
CA GLY A 70 -10.05 7.51 -11.73
C GLY A 70 -10.19 8.54 -10.61
N LYS A 71 -10.62 8.14 -9.40
CA LYS A 71 -10.74 9.05 -8.25
C LYS A 71 -9.36 9.37 -7.69
N THR A 72 -9.16 10.65 -7.36
CA THR A 72 -7.93 11.12 -6.71
C THR A 72 -7.76 10.49 -5.31
N PRO A 73 -6.52 10.14 -4.95
CA PRO A 73 -6.22 9.66 -3.60
C PRO A 73 -6.37 10.80 -2.59
N PHE A 74 -6.69 10.45 -1.34
CA PHE A 74 -6.66 11.36 -0.20
C PHE A 74 -6.03 10.63 0.99
N TYR A 75 -5.32 11.37 1.85
CA TYR A 75 -4.74 10.83 3.07
C TYR A 75 -5.18 11.70 4.24
N ASN A 76 -5.85 11.10 5.22
CA ASN A 76 -6.34 11.82 6.40
C ASN A 76 -5.33 11.66 7.54
N ILE A 77 -4.56 12.71 7.78
CA ILE A 77 -3.51 12.77 8.81
C ILE A 77 -4.11 12.69 10.23
N SER A 78 -5.38 13.08 10.41
CA SER A 78 -6.08 13.01 11.69
C SER A 78 -6.65 11.63 12.00
N GLN A 79 -6.65 10.69 11.06
CA GLN A 79 -7.09 9.33 11.34
C GLN A 79 -5.96 8.54 12.00
N SER A 80 -6.17 8.16 13.26
CA SER A 80 -5.40 7.07 13.86
C SER A 80 -5.63 5.81 13.03
N PRO A 81 -4.57 5.04 12.70
CA PRO A 81 -4.73 3.78 11.97
C PRO A 81 -5.76 2.90 12.68
N LYS A 82 -6.83 2.51 11.96
CA LYS A 82 -7.88 1.66 12.51
C LYS A 82 -7.84 0.29 11.86
N GLY A 83 -7.16 -0.67 12.50
CA GLY A 83 -7.08 -2.05 12.02
C GLY A 83 -6.56 -3.01 13.08
N LYS A 84 -6.64 -4.32 12.79
CA LYS A 84 -5.96 -5.37 13.58
C LYS A 84 -4.46 -5.48 13.26
N ILE A 85 -4.02 -4.79 12.21
CA ILE A 85 -2.61 -4.67 11.88
C ILE A 85 -2.04 -3.71 12.93
N PRO A 86 -0.98 -4.10 13.66
CA PRO A 86 -0.42 -3.28 14.71
C PRO A 86 0.01 -1.92 14.13
N ASP A 87 -0.18 -0.86 14.91
CA ASP A 87 0.24 0.51 14.58
C ASP A 87 1.75 0.64 14.31
N TYR A 88 2.51 -0.43 14.59
CA TYR A 88 3.93 -0.57 14.38
C TYR A 88 4.29 -1.99 13.92
N HIS A 89 4.94 -2.09 12.77
CA HIS A 89 5.62 -3.27 12.26
C HIS A 89 7.11 -2.97 12.06
N TYR A 90 7.98 -3.70 12.77
CA TYR A 90 9.43 -3.47 12.77
C TYR A 90 10.07 -3.39 11.38
N PHE A 91 9.56 -4.10 10.37
CA PHE A 91 10.13 -4.06 9.02
C PHE A 91 9.55 -2.95 8.12
N SER A 92 8.38 -2.41 8.47
CA SER A 92 7.62 -1.47 7.63
C SER A 92 7.62 -0.05 8.17
N ASP A 93 7.68 0.09 9.50
CA ASP A 93 7.50 1.35 10.22
C ASP A 93 8.78 1.76 11.00
N SER A 94 9.91 1.09 10.74
CA SER A 94 11.19 1.46 11.32
C SER A 94 11.76 2.72 10.68
N GLY A 95 11.67 3.83 11.42
CA GLY A 95 12.60 4.95 11.32
C GLY A 95 12.25 6.06 10.34
N LEU A 96 10.98 6.18 9.92
CA LEU A 96 10.54 7.36 9.16
C LEU A 96 9.64 8.24 10.03
N THR A 97 10.23 9.26 10.66
CA THR A 97 9.48 10.34 11.31
C THR A 97 9.40 11.51 10.34
N ILE A 98 8.19 11.82 9.85
CA ILE A 98 7.95 12.97 8.97
C ILE A 98 7.49 14.13 9.86
N TYR A 99 8.33 15.16 9.98
CA TYR A 99 7.95 16.40 10.65
C TYR A 99 7.18 17.31 9.67
N PRO A 100 6.09 17.97 10.10
CA PRO A 100 5.45 19.00 9.27
C PRO A 100 6.44 20.14 9.06
N THR A 101 6.84 20.37 7.82
CA THR A 101 7.68 21.51 7.47
C THR A 101 6.85 22.79 7.55
N ASN A 102 7.47 23.89 7.96
CA ASN A 102 6.82 25.19 7.90
C ASN A 102 6.49 25.50 6.43
N PHE A 103 5.20 25.69 6.12
CA PHE A 103 4.66 25.96 4.78
C PHE A 103 5.20 27.22 4.07
N LEU A 104 6.18 27.92 4.65
CA LEU A 104 6.72 29.19 4.16
C LEU A 104 8.17 29.11 3.64
N SER A 105 8.83 27.96 3.71
CA SER A 105 10.20 27.79 3.21
C SER A 105 10.33 26.51 2.39
N GLU A 106 10.78 26.67 1.15
CA GLU A 106 10.93 25.66 0.11
C GLU A 106 11.66 24.38 0.58
N ASP A 107 11.08 23.24 0.21
CA ASP A 107 11.71 21.98 -0.22
C ASP A 107 12.89 21.38 0.58
N ILE A 108 12.74 21.21 1.89
CA ILE A 108 13.65 20.33 2.65
C ILE A 108 12.86 19.34 3.51
N VAL A 109 12.93 18.05 3.14
CA VAL A 109 12.48 16.93 3.98
C VAL A 109 13.68 16.46 4.79
N GLU A 110 13.66 16.72 6.10
CA GLU A 110 14.71 16.26 7.02
C GLU A 110 14.31 14.89 7.60
N VAL A 111 15.09 13.85 7.31
CA VAL A 111 14.85 12.48 7.78
C VAL A 111 15.98 12.11 8.75
N GLU A 112 15.63 11.92 10.03
CA GLU A 112 16.58 11.47 11.05
C GLU A 112 16.67 9.94 11.08
N ILE A 113 17.74 9.38 10.52
CA ILE A 113 17.99 7.94 10.53
C ILE A 113 18.92 7.60 11.70
N GLN A 114 18.35 7.06 12.78
CA GLN A 114 19.10 6.71 13.99
C GLN A 114 20.05 5.50 13.81
N ASN A 115 19.98 4.78 12.68
CA ASN A 115 20.82 3.61 12.40
C ASN A 115 21.75 3.85 11.20
N ARG A 116 22.96 4.34 11.48
CA ARG A 116 24.00 4.62 10.46
C ARG A 116 24.40 3.41 9.61
N ASN A 117 24.24 2.19 10.11
CA ASN A 117 24.58 0.98 9.35
C ASN A 117 23.56 0.67 8.25
N LEU A 118 22.30 1.10 8.43
CA LEU A 118 21.27 0.95 7.42
C LEU A 118 21.50 1.94 6.25
N LEU A 119 21.87 3.18 6.58
CA LEU A 119 22.19 4.24 5.61
C LEU A 119 23.28 3.82 4.61
N LYS A 120 24.35 3.17 5.09
CA LYS A 120 25.47 2.71 4.25
C LYS A 120 25.13 1.55 3.31
N LYS A 121 23.97 0.90 3.46
CA LYS A 121 23.52 -0.19 2.58
C LYS A 121 22.58 0.28 1.47
N VAL A 122 22.03 1.48 1.61
CA VAL A 122 21.00 2.03 0.71
C VAL A 122 21.59 3.12 -0.21
N LEU A 123 22.67 3.77 0.21
CA LEU A 123 23.55 4.61 -0.63
C LEU A 123 24.66 3.76 -1.25
#